data_AF-A0A521Y326-F1
#
_entry.id   AF-A0A521Y326-F1
#
_cell.length_a   1.000
_cell.length_b   1.000
_cell.length_c   1.000
_cell.angle_alpha   90.00
_cell.angle_beta   90.00
_cell.angle_gamma   90.00
#
_symmetry.space_group_name_H-M   'P 1'
#
loop_
_entity.id
_entity.type
_entity.pdbx_description
1 polymer ?
#
loop_
_entity_poly.entity_id
_entity_poly.type
_entity_poly.pdbx_seq_one_letter_code
_entity_poly.pdbx_strand_id
1 'polypeptide(L)'
;MMIGVLSQWQDELGSDDCQEVTAAASALVDAGYHVDAEALTRARQCLLSSRGRFRAALARAYLHLLDPLRGSAEAESLLRHDSNPEVRSEAFRALVDFGERALPVLRQLTRSHDATVRWYAYRATSRLSGVEALPVLVAGLNDDDPTTRLAVAYELSARGAAALGPTLQAIATEPPSAGFHHAARIVLRRVTPPALRGQTERLLAVLRGPWPAFEAPFVARQLLDGLLRAAVVVAEDAALAAPAGARA
;
A
#
# COMPACT_ATOMS: atom_id res chain seq x y z
N MET A 1 9.48 30.39 26.13
CA MET A 1 10.43 29.26 26.09
C MET A 1 10.31 28.44 24.80
N MET A 2 9.11 28.17 24.27
CA MET A 2 8.94 27.41 23.00
C MET A 2 9.51 28.08 21.74
N ILE A 3 9.42 29.42 21.59
CA ILE A 3 9.89 30.10 20.36
C ILE A 3 11.42 30.05 20.23
N GLY A 4 12.15 30.12 21.34
CA GLY A 4 13.63 30.08 21.32
C GLY A 4 14.21 28.69 20.99
N VAL A 5 13.47 27.62 21.27
CA VAL A 5 13.87 26.25 20.94
C VAL A 5 13.64 25.97 19.45
N LEU A 6 12.56 26.50 18.88
CA LEU A 6 12.30 26.39 17.44
C LEU A 6 13.36 27.14 16.62
N SER A 7 13.72 28.36 17.01
CA SER A 7 14.77 29.12 16.33
C SER A 7 16.13 28.41 16.42
N GLN A 8 16.45 27.82 17.56
CA GLN A 8 17.68 27.05 17.73
C GLN A 8 17.75 25.85 16.79
N TRP A 9 16.67 25.06 16.66
CA TRP A 9 16.65 23.92 15.74
C TRP A 9 16.65 24.32 14.27
N GLN A 10 16.09 25.49 13.94
CA GLN A 10 16.20 26.07 12.61
C GLN A 10 17.64 26.45 12.27
N ASP A 11 18.36 27.07 13.21
CA ASP A 11 19.77 27.41 13.05
C ASP A 11 20.64 26.14 12.92
N GLU A 12 20.37 25.10 13.73
CA GLU A 12 21.07 23.81 13.66
C GLU A 12 20.79 23.05 12.35
N LEU A 13 19.59 23.19 11.77
CA LEU A 13 19.28 22.67 10.43
C LEU A 13 20.05 23.40 9.31
N GLY A 14 20.52 24.62 9.56
CA GLY A 14 21.39 25.39 8.67
C GLY A 14 22.86 24.98 8.74
N SER A 15 23.25 24.08 9.65
CA SER A 15 24.64 23.69 9.88
C SER A 15 25.33 23.05 8.65
N ASP A 16 26.67 23.14 8.64
CA ASP A 16 27.53 22.36 7.74
C ASP A 16 27.73 20.92 8.23
N ASP A 17 27.44 20.64 9.51
CA ASP A 17 27.53 19.31 10.08
C ASP A 17 26.21 18.54 9.90
N CYS A 18 26.23 17.51 9.04
CA CYS A 18 25.06 16.67 8.81
C CYS A 18 24.63 15.86 10.04
N GLN A 19 25.49 15.70 11.05
CA GLN A 19 25.10 15.12 12.34
C GLN A 19 24.16 16.05 13.10
N GLU A 20 24.48 17.35 13.16
CA GLU A 20 23.64 18.39 13.77
C GLU A 20 22.31 18.50 13.02
N VAL A 21 22.37 18.53 11.68
CA VAL A 21 21.18 18.55 10.83
C VAL A 21 20.29 17.32 11.09
N THR A 22 20.88 16.13 11.29
CA THR A 22 20.11 14.91 11.61
C THR A 22 19.41 14.99 12.97
N ALA A 23 20.10 15.51 13.98
CA ALA A 23 19.56 15.66 15.33
C ALA A 23 18.41 16.69 15.33
N ALA A 24 18.64 17.86 14.72
CA ALA A 24 17.65 18.92 14.60
C ALA A 24 16.41 18.47 13.80
N ALA A 25 16.62 17.79 12.67
CA ALA A 25 15.52 17.24 11.87
C ALA A 25 14.67 16.25 12.67
N SER A 26 15.30 15.37 13.45
CA SER A 26 14.59 14.39 14.28
C SER A 26 13.77 15.08 15.38
N ALA A 27 14.38 16.05 16.07
CA ALA A 27 13.71 16.81 17.13
C ALA A 27 12.49 17.60 16.61
N LEU A 28 12.59 18.17 15.41
CA LEU A 28 11.49 18.91 14.77
C LEU A 28 10.32 18.01 14.39
N VAL A 29 10.60 16.79 13.88
CA VAL A 29 9.55 15.79 13.62
C VAL A 29 8.87 15.37 14.92
N ASP A 30 9.65 15.02 15.95
CA ASP A 30 9.11 14.57 17.25
C ASP A 30 8.26 15.67 17.93
N ALA A 31 8.60 16.94 17.69
CA ALA A 31 7.86 18.09 18.19
C ALA A 31 6.71 18.55 17.28
N GLY A 32 6.55 17.97 16.08
CA GLY A 32 5.46 18.26 15.15
C GLY A 32 5.53 19.64 14.48
N TYR A 33 6.72 20.19 14.30
CA TYR A 33 6.91 21.51 13.71
C TYR A 33 7.11 21.46 12.19
N HIS A 34 6.68 22.53 11.52
CA HIS A 34 6.97 22.77 10.10
C HIS A 34 8.30 23.50 9.93
N VAL A 35 8.95 23.24 8.80
CA VAL A 35 10.26 23.80 8.44
C VAL A 35 10.16 24.57 7.13
N ASP A 36 11.03 25.57 6.98
CA ASP A 36 11.13 26.36 5.76
C ASP A 36 11.82 25.59 4.62
N ALA A 37 11.75 26.17 3.42
CA ALA A 37 12.29 25.55 2.21
C ALA A 37 13.82 25.46 2.23
N GLU A 38 14.50 26.38 2.91
CA GLU A 38 15.97 26.42 2.98
C GLU A 38 16.49 25.27 3.83
N ALA A 39 15.92 25.08 5.02
CA ALA A 39 16.22 23.98 5.92
C ALA A 39 15.92 22.61 5.30
N LEU A 40 14.81 22.48 4.55
CA LEU A 40 14.52 21.27 3.77
C LEU A 40 15.54 21.02 2.66
N THR A 41 15.97 22.07 1.95
CA THR A 41 17.01 21.96 0.92
C THR A 41 18.33 21.49 1.53
N ARG A 42 18.66 22.00 2.72
CA ARG A 42 19.86 21.62 3.46
C ARG A 42 19.82 20.18 3.93
N ALA A 43 18.73 19.75 4.55
CA ALA A 43 18.51 18.36 4.94
C ALA A 43 18.63 17.41 3.74
N ARG A 44 18.10 17.79 2.57
CA ARG A 44 18.26 17.04 1.32
C ARG A 44 19.72 16.95 0.87
N GLN A 45 20.46 18.07 0.89
CA GLN A 45 21.89 18.07 0.53
C GLN A 45 22.69 17.13 1.45
N CYS A 46 22.46 17.19 2.75
CA CYS A 46 23.09 16.31 3.73
C CYS A 46 22.71 14.84 3.53
N LEU A 47 21.45 14.56 3.17
CA LEU A 47 21.01 13.21 2.82
C LEU A 47 21.79 12.64 1.63
N LEU A 48 22.06 13.48 0.62
CA LEU A 48 22.79 13.08 -0.58
C LEU A 48 24.30 12.96 -0.36
N SER A 49 24.90 13.80 0.50
CA SER A 49 26.34 13.85 0.74
C SER A 49 26.83 12.89 1.85
N SER A 50 25.98 12.56 2.83
CA SER A 50 26.35 11.76 3.99
C SER A 50 26.46 10.25 3.69
N ARG A 51 27.21 9.53 4.54
CA ARG A 51 27.43 8.07 4.46
C ARG A 51 27.07 7.38 5.79
N GLY A 52 26.49 6.18 5.70
CA GLY A 52 26.24 5.29 6.85
C GLY A 52 24.89 5.51 7.56
N ARG A 53 24.81 5.08 8.83
CA ARG A 53 23.58 5.02 9.65
C ARG A 53 22.88 6.37 9.88
N PHE A 54 23.66 7.46 9.94
CA PHE A 54 23.13 8.81 10.14
C PHE A 54 22.29 9.26 8.95
N ARG A 55 22.62 8.80 7.74
CA ARG A 55 21.86 9.07 6.52
C ARG A 55 20.46 8.45 6.57
N ALA A 56 20.31 7.26 7.16
CA ALA A 56 19.00 6.63 7.32
C ALA A 56 18.12 7.40 8.31
N ALA A 57 18.67 7.79 9.47
CA ALA A 57 17.96 8.63 10.43
C ALA A 57 17.53 9.98 9.81
N LEU A 58 18.43 10.61 9.05
CA LEU A 58 18.12 11.83 8.32
C LEU A 58 17.05 11.61 7.25
N ALA A 59 17.10 10.50 6.51
CA ALA A 59 16.07 10.15 5.53
C ALA A 59 14.69 10.06 6.19
N ARG A 60 14.60 9.35 7.33
CA ARG A 60 13.35 9.24 8.10
C ARG A 60 12.81 10.63 8.47
N ALA A 61 13.66 11.46 9.08
CA ALA A 61 13.25 12.78 9.52
C ALA A 61 12.86 13.68 8.33
N TYR A 62 13.74 13.79 7.32
CA TYR A 62 13.51 14.59 6.12
C TYR A 62 12.19 14.26 5.43
N LEU A 63 11.88 12.97 5.24
CA LEU A 63 10.64 12.55 4.59
C LEU A 63 9.40 13.01 5.38
N HIS A 64 9.45 12.99 6.71
CA HIS A 64 8.34 13.40 7.57
C HIS A 64 8.26 14.92 7.82
N LEU A 65 9.32 15.66 7.54
CA LEU A 65 9.30 17.12 7.50
C LEU A 65 8.60 17.66 6.25
N LEU A 66 8.54 16.85 5.18
CA LEU A 66 7.77 17.16 3.98
C LEU A 66 6.28 16.89 4.20
N ASP A 67 5.42 17.62 3.47
CA ASP A 67 4.02 17.21 3.38
C ASP A 67 3.93 15.80 2.75
N PRO A 68 2.89 15.00 3.07
CA PRO A 68 2.84 13.60 2.65
C PRO A 68 2.92 13.36 1.14
N LEU A 69 2.50 14.32 0.30
CA LEU A 69 2.59 14.19 -1.16
C LEU A 69 4.04 14.32 -1.62
N ARG A 70 4.74 15.37 -1.15
CA ARG A 70 6.17 15.56 -1.43
C ARG A 70 7.02 14.47 -0.80
N GLY A 71 6.71 14.09 0.44
CA GLY A 71 7.36 13.00 1.17
C GLY A 71 7.23 11.68 0.41
N SER A 72 6.05 11.36 -0.14
CA SER A 72 5.87 10.14 -0.93
C SER A 72 6.72 10.15 -2.21
N ALA A 73 6.82 11.27 -2.91
CA ALA A 73 7.64 11.39 -4.12
C ALA A 73 9.15 11.25 -3.82
N GLU A 74 9.64 11.87 -2.75
CA GLU A 74 11.03 11.71 -2.32
C GLU A 74 11.31 10.29 -1.82
N ALA A 75 10.37 9.67 -1.10
CA ALA A 75 10.49 8.27 -0.70
C ALA A 75 10.52 7.33 -1.91
N GLU A 76 9.76 7.62 -2.97
CA GLU A 76 9.84 6.88 -4.24
C GLU A 76 11.26 6.89 -4.81
N SER A 77 11.85 8.08 -4.90
CA SER A 77 13.21 8.30 -5.42
C SER A 77 14.24 7.52 -4.60
N LEU A 78 14.18 7.65 -3.28
CA LEU A 78 15.10 6.94 -2.37
C LEU A 78 14.93 5.42 -2.48
N LEU A 79 13.70 4.92 -2.54
CA LEU A 79 13.43 3.48 -2.65
C LEU A 79 13.99 2.89 -3.96
N ARG A 80 13.93 3.63 -5.07
CA ARG A 80 14.41 3.19 -6.38
C ARG A 80 15.91 3.32 -6.57
N HIS A 81 16.51 4.37 -6.03
CA HIS A 81 17.85 4.81 -6.46
C HIS A 81 18.89 4.82 -5.35
N ASP A 82 18.48 4.81 -4.07
CA ASP A 82 19.45 4.83 -2.98
C ASP A 82 20.13 3.46 -2.83
N SER A 83 21.46 3.46 -2.79
CA SER A 83 22.25 2.24 -2.66
C SER A 83 22.24 1.69 -1.23
N ASN A 84 21.97 2.52 -0.23
CA ASN A 84 21.94 2.12 1.18
C ASN A 84 20.60 1.41 1.52
N PRO A 85 20.62 0.11 1.90
CA PRO A 85 19.41 -0.61 2.29
C PRO A 85 18.66 -0.03 3.48
N GLU A 86 19.36 0.63 4.42
CA GLU A 86 18.72 1.28 5.57
C GLU A 86 17.90 2.50 5.11
N VAL A 87 18.44 3.31 4.19
CA VAL A 87 17.72 4.47 3.63
C VAL A 87 16.49 4.01 2.85
N ARG A 88 16.61 2.96 2.04
CA ARG A 88 15.44 2.34 1.36
C ARG A 88 14.40 1.83 2.35
N SER A 89 14.83 1.30 3.49
CA SER A 89 13.92 0.82 4.54
C SER A 89 13.18 1.96 5.22
N GLU A 90 13.83 3.12 5.43
CA GLU A 90 13.17 4.32 5.95
C GLU A 90 12.21 4.93 4.92
N ALA A 91 12.57 4.95 3.63
CA ALA A 91 11.66 5.36 2.57
C ALA A 91 10.40 4.47 2.51
N PHE A 92 10.57 3.16 2.63
CA PHE A 92 9.46 2.22 2.75
C PHE A 92 8.57 2.51 3.96
N ARG A 93 9.16 2.76 5.15
CA ARG A 93 8.41 3.09 6.37
C ARG A 93 7.61 4.37 6.21
N ALA A 94 8.23 5.42 5.68
CA ALA A 94 7.56 6.69 5.43
C ALA A 94 6.33 6.53 4.51
N LEU A 95 6.43 5.73 3.44
CA LEU A 95 5.27 5.44 2.58
C LEU A 95 4.12 4.74 3.32
N VAL A 96 4.42 3.89 4.31
CA VAL A 96 3.41 3.27 5.17
C VAL A 96 2.80 4.30 6.12
N ASP A 97 3.63 5.15 6.73
CA ASP A 97 3.21 6.18 7.69
C ASP A 97 2.35 7.28 7.03
N PHE A 98 2.62 7.60 5.76
CA PHE A 98 1.79 8.51 4.97
C PHE A 98 0.39 7.97 4.63
N GLY A 99 0.20 6.65 4.78
CA GLY A 99 -1.08 5.99 4.62
C GLY A 99 -1.61 6.01 3.19
N GLU A 100 -2.93 6.15 3.03
CA GLU A 100 -3.59 6.17 1.72
C GLU A 100 -3.10 7.30 0.79
N ARG A 101 -2.52 8.38 1.37
CA ARG A 101 -1.94 9.48 0.59
C ARG A 101 -0.75 9.02 -0.27
N ALA A 102 -0.09 7.93 0.11
CA ALA A 102 1.00 7.34 -0.66
C ALA A 102 0.52 6.39 -1.77
N LEU A 103 -0.78 6.04 -1.85
CA LEU A 103 -1.29 5.10 -2.86
C LEU A 103 -0.95 5.45 -4.31
N PRO A 104 -0.99 6.73 -4.76
CA PRO A 104 -0.61 7.06 -6.13
C PRO A 104 0.83 6.65 -6.45
N VAL A 105 1.76 6.95 -5.53
CA VAL A 105 3.18 6.58 -5.65
C VAL A 105 3.38 5.07 -5.55
N LEU A 106 2.72 4.41 -4.59
CA LEU A 106 2.78 2.95 -4.45
C LEU A 106 2.30 2.24 -5.72
N ARG A 107 1.21 2.72 -6.34
CA ARG A 107 0.71 2.20 -7.61
C ARG A 107 1.68 2.42 -8.78
N GLN A 108 2.51 3.47 -8.73
CA GLN A 108 3.57 3.66 -9.72
C GLN A 108 4.75 2.71 -9.48
N LEU A 109 5.10 2.47 -8.23
CA LEU A 109 6.17 1.57 -7.83
C LEU A 109 5.89 0.10 -8.20
N THR A 110 4.63 -0.34 -8.19
CA THR A 110 4.26 -1.68 -8.64
C THR A 110 4.52 -1.93 -10.13
N ARG A 111 4.80 -0.89 -10.93
CA ARG A 111 5.17 -1.01 -12.36
C ARG A 111 6.68 -0.96 -12.61
N SER A 112 7.49 -0.99 -11.55
CA SER A 112 8.95 -0.98 -11.67
C SER A 112 9.46 -2.23 -12.41
N HIS A 113 10.50 -2.07 -13.23
CA HIS A 113 11.24 -3.21 -13.77
C HIS A 113 12.02 -3.97 -12.69
N ASP A 114 12.38 -3.29 -11.59
CA ASP A 114 13.03 -3.90 -10.44
C ASP A 114 12.00 -4.63 -9.56
N ALA A 115 12.13 -5.96 -9.46
CA ALA A 115 11.28 -6.81 -8.65
C ALA A 115 11.33 -6.47 -7.15
N THR A 116 12.48 -6.01 -6.65
CA THR A 116 12.63 -5.59 -5.24
C THR A 116 11.79 -4.36 -4.96
N VAL A 117 11.80 -3.38 -5.87
CA VAL A 117 10.97 -2.16 -5.77
C VAL A 117 9.48 -2.51 -5.82
N ARG A 118 9.07 -3.39 -6.74
CA ARG A 118 7.67 -3.85 -6.81
C ARG A 118 7.24 -4.53 -5.51
N TRP A 119 8.10 -5.40 -4.97
CA TRP A 119 7.83 -6.09 -3.71
C TRP A 119 7.64 -5.12 -2.54
N TYR A 120 8.49 -4.09 -2.43
CA TYR A 120 8.30 -3.04 -1.42
C TYR A 120 6.98 -2.30 -1.62
N ALA A 121 6.59 -2.00 -2.85
CA ALA A 121 5.33 -1.33 -3.15
C ALA A 121 4.12 -2.15 -2.66
N TYR A 122 4.08 -3.44 -2.99
CA TYR A 122 2.99 -4.32 -2.53
C TYR A 122 3.00 -4.51 -1.02
N ARG A 123 4.18 -4.66 -0.41
CA ARG A 123 4.30 -4.79 1.05
C ARG A 123 3.87 -3.51 1.78
N ALA A 124 4.16 -2.33 1.23
CA ALA A 124 3.73 -1.08 1.84
C ALA A 124 2.21 -0.93 1.70
N THR A 125 1.69 -1.18 0.50
CA THR A 125 0.25 -1.23 0.22
C THR A 125 -0.47 -2.24 1.13
N SER A 126 0.16 -3.37 1.44
CA SER A 126 -0.45 -4.40 2.29
C SER A 126 -0.59 -3.98 3.75
N ARG A 127 0.23 -3.03 4.21
CA ARG A 127 0.15 -2.42 5.54
C ARG A 127 -0.87 -1.29 5.65
N LEU A 128 -1.41 -0.82 4.52
CA LEU A 128 -2.48 0.16 4.51
C LEU A 128 -3.83 -0.49 4.86
N SER A 129 -4.60 0.11 5.76
CA SER A 129 -5.86 -0.47 6.24
C SER A 129 -7.07 -0.17 5.35
N GLY A 130 -6.98 0.79 4.42
CA GLY A 130 -8.08 1.22 3.59
C GLY A 130 -8.43 0.24 2.47
N VAL A 131 -9.70 0.26 2.08
CA VAL A 131 -10.20 -0.49 0.92
C VAL A 131 -9.62 0.00 -0.41
N GLU A 132 -9.13 1.24 -0.45
CA GLU A 132 -8.49 1.85 -1.63
C GLU A 132 -7.17 1.16 -2.02
N ALA A 133 -6.55 0.44 -1.08
CA ALA A 133 -5.36 -0.38 -1.31
C ALA A 133 -5.67 -1.71 -2.03
N LEU A 134 -6.93 -2.18 -1.99
CA LEU A 134 -7.32 -3.48 -2.56
C LEU A 134 -7.06 -3.59 -4.07
N PRO A 135 -7.44 -2.61 -4.92
CA PRO A 135 -7.14 -2.68 -6.35
C PRO A 135 -5.65 -2.77 -6.66
N VAL A 136 -4.81 -2.06 -5.87
CA VAL A 136 -3.36 -2.11 -6.04
C VAL A 136 -2.82 -3.49 -5.68
N LEU A 137 -3.28 -4.08 -4.59
CA LEU A 137 -2.91 -5.45 -4.22
C LEU A 137 -3.41 -6.48 -5.23
N VAL A 138 -4.65 -6.37 -5.71
CA VAL A 138 -5.19 -7.32 -6.69
C VAL A 138 -4.36 -7.36 -7.98
N ALA A 139 -3.83 -6.23 -8.44
CA ALA A 139 -2.91 -6.20 -9.58
C ALA A 139 -1.64 -7.04 -9.34
N GLY A 140 -1.17 -7.13 -8.09
CA GLY A 140 -0.02 -7.95 -7.72
C GLY A 140 -0.24 -9.46 -7.80
N LEU A 141 -1.49 -9.93 -7.91
CA LEU A 141 -1.78 -11.32 -8.24
C LEU A 141 -1.25 -11.71 -9.62
N ASN A 142 -1.03 -10.73 -10.51
CA ASN A 142 -0.50 -10.93 -11.86
C ASN A 142 0.96 -10.45 -12.00
N ASP A 143 1.69 -10.23 -10.89
CA ASP A 143 3.11 -9.84 -10.97
C ASP A 143 3.94 -10.92 -11.67
N ASP A 144 4.98 -10.52 -12.42
CA ASP A 144 5.88 -11.46 -13.09
C ASP A 144 6.63 -12.36 -12.10
N ASP A 145 6.96 -11.84 -10.92
CA ASP A 145 7.65 -12.57 -9.87
C ASP A 145 6.69 -13.48 -9.07
N PRO A 146 6.90 -14.82 -9.07
CA PRO A 146 6.05 -15.75 -8.33
C PRO A 146 6.02 -15.50 -6.82
N THR A 147 7.12 -15.00 -6.25
CA THR A 147 7.22 -14.73 -4.81
C THR A 147 6.28 -13.58 -4.43
N THR A 148 6.26 -12.53 -5.24
CA THR A 148 5.38 -11.38 -5.10
C THR A 148 3.92 -11.77 -5.23
N ARG A 149 3.56 -12.58 -6.25
CA ARG A 149 2.18 -13.09 -6.42
C ARG A 149 1.67 -13.83 -5.18
N LEU A 150 2.50 -14.72 -4.62
CA LEU A 150 2.14 -15.50 -3.43
C LEU A 150 1.99 -14.61 -2.19
N ALA A 151 2.94 -13.70 -1.97
CA ALA A 151 2.88 -12.75 -0.85
C ALA A 151 1.58 -11.93 -0.91
N VAL A 152 1.29 -11.34 -2.07
CA VAL A 152 0.08 -10.55 -2.31
C VAL A 152 -1.20 -11.37 -2.09
N ALA A 153 -1.24 -12.63 -2.55
CA ALA A 153 -2.38 -13.51 -2.32
C ALA A 153 -2.64 -13.76 -0.83
N TYR A 154 -1.59 -13.92 -0.01
CA TYR A 154 -1.73 -14.05 1.44
C TYR A 154 -2.20 -12.76 2.10
N GLU A 155 -1.67 -11.61 1.68
CA GLU A 155 -2.08 -10.29 2.21
C GLU A 155 -3.54 -9.95 1.88
N LEU A 156 -3.99 -10.27 0.66
CA LEU A 156 -5.41 -10.16 0.28
C LEU A 156 -6.27 -11.12 1.09
N SER A 157 -5.79 -12.35 1.32
CA SER A 157 -6.50 -13.32 2.15
C SER A 157 -6.67 -12.85 3.59
N ALA A 158 -5.67 -12.16 4.15
CA ALA A 158 -5.72 -11.60 5.49
C ALA A 158 -6.76 -10.47 5.64
N ARG A 159 -7.12 -9.78 4.54
CA ARG A 159 -8.21 -8.80 4.51
C ARG A 159 -9.61 -9.43 4.49
N GLY A 160 -9.70 -10.76 4.37
CA GLY A 160 -10.96 -11.48 4.43
C GLY A 160 -11.94 -11.10 3.32
N ALA A 161 -13.23 -11.05 3.64
CA ALA A 161 -14.31 -10.89 2.67
C ALA A 161 -14.20 -9.61 1.82
N ALA A 162 -13.55 -8.55 2.33
CA ALA A 162 -13.34 -7.31 1.58
C ALA A 162 -12.53 -7.52 0.29
N ALA A 163 -11.64 -8.52 0.26
CA ALA A 163 -10.85 -8.85 -0.93
C ALA A 163 -11.62 -9.65 -1.99
N LEU A 164 -12.77 -10.25 -1.65
CA LEU A 164 -13.52 -11.14 -2.54
C LEU A 164 -14.04 -10.40 -3.78
N GLY A 165 -14.74 -9.27 -3.59
CA GLY A 165 -15.27 -8.47 -4.69
C GLY A 165 -14.20 -8.01 -5.68
N PRO A 166 -13.14 -7.32 -5.22
CA PRO A 166 -12.03 -6.90 -6.07
C PRO A 166 -11.33 -8.07 -6.80
N THR A 167 -11.14 -9.22 -6.13
CA THR A 167 -10.53 -10.40 -6.76
C THR A 167 -11.41 -10.95 -7.88
N LEU A 168 -12.73 -11.03 -7.67
CA LEU A 168 -13.67 -11.47 -8.70
C LEU A 168 -13.75 -10.48 -9.86
N GLN A 169 -13.71 -9.18 -9.57
CA GLN A 169 -13.67 -8.14 -10.59
C GLN A 169 -12.43 -8.27 -11.48
N ALA A 170 -11.26 -8.56 -10.90
CA ALA A 170 -10.05 -8.80 -11.69
C ALA A 170 -10.16 -10.06 -12.55
N ILE A 171 -10.66 -11.17 -12.02
CA ILE A 171 -10.91 -12.38 -12.83
C ILE A 171 -11.91 -12.09 -13.96
N ALA A 172 -12.88 -11.21 -13.73
CA ALA A 172 -13.88 -10.81 -14.71
C ALA A 172 -13.37 -9.90 -15.84
N THR A 173 -12.20 -9.27 -15.68
CA THR A 173 -11.73 -8.20 -16.57
C THR A 173 -10.31 -8.39 -17.11
N GLU A 174 -9.43 -9.07 -16.39
CA GLU A 174 -8.04 -9.25 -16.80
C GLU A 174 -7.86 -10.51 -17.67
N PRO A 175 -7.04 -10.43 -18.74
CA PRO A 175 -6.68 -11.61 -19.50
C PRO A 175 -5.81 -12.52 -18.63
N PRO A 176 -6.08 -13.82 -18.65
CA PRO A 176 -5.48 -14.71 -17.67
C PRO A 176 -4.01 -15.00 -17.93
N SER A 177 -3.19 -14.89 -16.89
CA SER A 177 -1.94 -15.64 -16.80
C SER A 177 -2.13 -16.86 -15.90
N ALA A 178 -1.39 -17.93 -16.15
CA ALA A 178 -1.39 -19.10 -15.28
C ALA A 178 -0.97 -18.74 -13.84
N GLY A 179 -0.05 -17.78 -13.70
CA GLY A 179 0.39 -17.22 -12.42
C GLY A 179 -0.74 -16.52 -11.66
N PHE A 180 -1.51 -15.69 -12.36
CA PHE A 180 -2.68 -15.00 -11.80
C PHE A 180 -3.73 -15.97 -11.30
N HIS A 181 -4.08 -17.00 -12.07
CA HIS A 181 -5.07 -17.99 -11.65
C HIS A 181 -4.66 -18.77 -10.42
N HIS A 182 -3.38 -19.15 -10.35
CA HIS A 182 -2.86 -19.80 -9.17
C HIS A 182 -3.03 -18.92 -7.92
N ALA A 183 -2.62 -17.66 -7.99
CA ALA A 183 -2.70 -16.72 -6.88
C ALA A 183 -4.15 -16.37 -6.51
N ALA A 184 -5.01 -16.10 -7.49
CA ALA A 184 -6.42 -15.81 -7.28
C ALA A 184 -7.17 -16.98 -6.62
N ARG A 185 -6.85 -18.23 -6.98
CA ARG A 185 -7.42 -19.41 -6.31
C ARG A 185 -7.08 -19.48 -4.82
N ILE A 186 -5.88 -19.05 -4.41
CA ILE A 186 -5.49 -18.99 -3.00
C ILE A 186 -6.39 -18.02 -2.25
N VAL A 187 -6.59 -16.82 -2.81
CA VAL A 187 -7.46 -15.79 -2.23
C VAL A 187 -8.88 -16.32 -2.11
N LEU A 188 -9.49 -16.76 -3.21
CA LEU A 188 -10.88 -17.23 -3.24
C LEU A 188 -11.15 -18.34 -2.21
N ARG A 189 -10.26 -19.32 -2.06
CA ARG A 189 -10.44 -20.40 -1.07
C ARG A 189 -10.45 -19.90 0.37
N ARG A 190 -9.73 -18.83 0.68
CA ARG A 190 -9.59 -18.30 2.04
C ARG A 190 -10.66 -17.28 2.39
N VAL A 191 -11.07 -16.45 1.44
CA VAL A 191 -11.96 -15.30 1.71
C VAL A 191 -13.44 -15.59 1.45
N THR A 192 -13.77 -16.71 0.81
CA THR A 192 -15.14 -17.02 0.41
C THR A 192 -16.02 -17.40 1.62
N PRO A 193 -17.16 -16.72 1.82
CA PRO A 193 -18.10 -17.06 2.89
C PRO A 193 -18.81 -18.40 2.61
N PRO A 194 -19.28 -19.12 3.66
CA PRO A 194 -19.90 -20.44 3.51
C PRO A 194 -21.03 -20.50 2.47
N ALA A 195 -21.86 -19.46 2.41
CA ALA A 195 -23.00 -19.37 1.49
C ALA A 195 -22.61 -19.44 0.00
N LEU A 196 -21.38 -19.01 -0.35
CA LEU A 196 -20.93 -18.92 -1.74
C LEU A 196 -19.94 -20.03 -2.13
N ARG A 197 -19.66 -20.98 -1.22
CA ARG A 197 -18.67 -22.05 -1.47
C ARG A 197 -18.99 -22.86 -2.71
N GLY A 198 -20.25 -23.24 -2.93
CA GLY A 198 -20.63 -24.04 -4.10
C GLY A 198 -20.37 -23.34 -5.44
N GLN A 199 -20.66 -22.04 -5.52
CA GLN A 199 -20.41 -21.25 -6.72
C GLN A 199 -18.91 -20.97 -6.89
N THR A 200 -18.20 -20.76 -5.78
CA THR A 200 -16.74 -20.58 -5.77
C THR A 200 -16.02 -21.84 -6.23
N GLU A 201 -16.45 -23.04 -5.81
CA GLU A 201 -15.85 -24.30 -6.27
C GLU A 201 -15.97 -24.49 -7.79
N ARG A 202 -17.07 -24.03 -8.39
CA ARG A 202 -17.21 -24.00 -9.87
C ARG A 202 -16.15 -23.08 -10.49
N LEU A 203 -16.00 -21.86 -9.99
CA LEU A 203 -14.97 -20.93 -10.48
C LEU A 203 -13.56 -21.50 -10.28
N LEU A 204 -13.29 -22.11 -9.13
CA LEU A 204 -12.01 -22.77 -8.85
C LEU A 204 -11.73 -23.93 -9.82
N ALA A 205 -12.74 -24.70 -10.20
CA ALA A 205 -12.60 -25.75 -11.21
C ALA A 205 -12.23 -25.16 -12.58
N VAL A 206 -12.93 -24.10 -13.01
CA VAL A 206 -12.63 -23.38 -14.26
C VAL A 206 -11.20 -22.83 -14.28
N LEU A 207 -10.76 -22.20 -13.18
CA LEU A 207 -9.40 -21.65 -13.06
C LEU A 207 -8.28 -22.72 -13.10
N ARG A 208 -8.61 -24.00 -12.85
CA ARG A 208 -7.69 -25.15 -13.04
C ARG A 208 -7.77 -25.78 -14.42
N GLY A 209 -8.84 -25.49 -15.15
CA GLY A 209 -9.13 -26.09 -16.43
C GLY A 209 -8.16 -25.65 -17.54
N PRO A 210 -8.30 -26.24 -18.73
CA PRO A 210 -7.42 -25.96 -19.87
C PRO A 210 -7.64 -24.57 -20.49
N TRP A 211 -8.83 -23.96 -20.32
CA TRP A 211 -9.23 -22.73 -21.03
C TRP A 211 -9.83 -21.65 -20.12
N PRO A 212 -9.15 -21.27 -19.03
CA PRO A 212 -9.75 -20.39 -18.04
C PRO A 212 -10.01 -18.96 -18.57
N ALA A 213 -9.36 -18.56 -19.67
CA ALA A 213 -9.61 -17.27 -20.35
C ALA A 213 -11.04 -17.04 -20.80
N PHE A 214 -11.73 -18.11 -21.21
CA PHE A 214 -13.04 -18.00 -21.82
C PHE A 214 -14.15 -18.09 -20.78
N GLU A 215 -14.02 -19.04 -19.85
CA GLU A 215 -15.07 -19.36 -18.90
C GLU A 215 -14.95 -18.57 -17.58
N ALA A 216 -13.72 -18.32 -17.09
CA ALA A 216 -13.54 -17.72 -15.77
C ALA A 216 -14.15 -16.31 -15.66
N PRO A 217 -14.03 -15.42 -16.68
CA PRO A 217 -14.60 -14.09 -16.56
C PRO A 217 -16.13 -14.11 -16.40
N PHE A 218 -16.82 -15.00 -17.11
CA PHE A 218 -18.27 -15.14 -17.02
C PHE A 218 -18.70 -15.67 -15.66
N VAL A 219 -18.07 -16.75 -15.18
CA VAL A 219 -18.39 -17.36 -13.88
C VAL A 219 -18.07 -16.39 -12.73
N ALA A 220 -17.00 -15.61 -12.84
CA ALA A 220 -16.64 -14.59 -11.86
C ALA A 220 -17.69 -13.46 -11.78
N ARG A 221 -18.21 -12.98 -12.92
CA ARG A 221 -19.30 -11.98 -12.95
C ARG A 221 -20.57 -12.50 -12.29
N GLN A 222 -20.96 -13.74 -12.56
CA GLN A 222 -22.12 -14.35 -11.89
C GLN A 222 -21.95 -14.40 -10.37
N LEU A 223 -20.75 -14.72 -9.89
CA LEU A 223 -20.44 -14.73 -8.45
C LEU A 223 -20.50 -13.32 -7.85
N LEU A 224 -19.98 -12.32 -8.58
CA LEU A 224 -20.03 -10.92 -8.19
C LEU A 224 -21.48 -10.40 -8.10
N ASP A 225 -22.31 -10.72 -9.08
CA ASP A 225 -23.74 -10.37 -9.07
C ASP A 225 -24.49 -11.06 -7.91
N GLY A 226 -24.09 -12.28 -7.56
CA GLY A 226 -24.61 -13.01 -6.40
C GLY A 226 -24.23 -12.33 -5.08
N LEU A 227 -22.98 -11.89 -4.95
CA LEU A 227 -22.49 -11.13 -3.80
C LEU A 227 -23.22 -9.81 -3.60
N LEU A 228 -23.38 -9.03 -4.68
CA LEU A 228 -24.07 -7.75 -4.63
C LEU A 228 -25.53 -7.91 -4.20
N ARG A 229 -26.22 -8.92 -4.75
CA ARG A 229 -27.61 -9.24 -4.34
C ARG A 229 -27.70 -9.65 -2.87
N ALA A 230 -26.79 -10.49 -2.39
CA ALA A 230 -26.77 -10.88 -0.98
C ALA A 230 -26.49 -9.69 -0.05
N ALA A 231 -25.63 -8.77 -0.44
CA ALA A 231 -25.33 -7.56 0.33
C ALA A 231 -26.54 -6.60 0.43
N VAL A 232 -27.30 -6.44 -0.66
CA VAL A 232 -28.52 -5.63 -0.67
C VAL A 232 -29.58 -6.18 0.29
N VAL A 233 -29.83 -7.50 0.26
CA VAL A 233 -30.82 -8.13 1.15
C VAL A 233 -30.44 -7.94 2.63
N VAL A 234 -29.17 -8.11 2.98
CA VAL A 234 -28.69 -7.90 4.37
C VAL A 234 -28.84 -6.44 4.80
N ALA A 235 -28.58 -5.49 3.90
CA ALA A 235 -28.76 -4.07 4.19
C ALA A 235 -30.24 -3.68 4.40
N GLU A 236 -31.15 -4.26 3.60
CA GLU A 236 -32.59 -4.08 3.75
C GLU A 236 -33.10 -4.68 5.07
N ASP A 237 -32.68 -5.89 5.41
CA ASP A 237 -33.03 -6.56 6.67
C ASP A 237 -32.51 -5.78 7.89
N ALA A 238 -31.30 -5.25 7.83
CA ALA A 238 -30.73 -4.40 8.89
C ALA A 238 -31.47 -3.07 9.03
N ALA A 239 -31.91 -2.46 7.93
CA ALA A 239 -32.70 -1.23 7.93
C ALA A 239 -34.14 -1.44 8.45
N LEU A 240 -34.69 -2.64 8.28
CA LEU A 240 -35.99 -3.06 8.83
C LEU A 240 -35.91 -3.40 10.33
N ALA A 241 -34.76 -3.91 10.79
CA ALA A 241 -34.52 -4.24 12.20
C ALA A 241 -34.12 -3.05 13.08
N ALA A 242 -33.86 -1.88 12.50
CA ALA A 242 -33.54 -0.67 13.26
C ALA A 242 -34.76 -0.18 14.07
N PRO A 243 -34.62 0.11 15.38
CA PRO A 243 -35.75 0.52 16.21
C PRO A 243 -36.38 1.82 15.69
N ALA A 244 -37.70 1.88 15.69
CA ALA A 244 -38.53 2.92 15.06
C ALA A 244 -38.34 4.37 15.57
N GLY A 245 -37.37 4.64 16.46
CA GLY A 245 -37.07 5.95 17.03
C GLY A 245 -35.88 6.69 16.40
N ALA A 246 -35.18 6.12 15.41
CA ALA A 246 -33.99 6.72 14.79
C ALA A 246 -34.20 7.15 13.32
N ARG A 247 -35.43 7.52 12.95
CA ARG A 247 -35.71 8.21 11.68
C ARG A 247 -36.11 9.65 12.01
N ALA A 248 -35.12 10.55 12.02
CA ALA A 248 -35.29 12.00 12.01
C ALA A 248 -34.69 12.54 10.71
#